data_AF-A0A7W0UE79-F1
#
_entry.id   AF-A0A7W0UE79-F1
#
_cell.length_a   1.000
_cell.length_b   1.000
_cell.length_c   1.000
_cell.angle_alpha   90.00
_cell.angle_beta   90.00
_cell.angle_gamma   90.00
#
_symmetry.space_group_name_H-M   'P 1'
#
loop_
_entity.id
_entity.type
_entity.pdbx_description
1 polymer ?
#
loop_
_entity_poly.entity_id
_entity_poly.type
_entity_poly.pdbx_seq_one_letter_code
_entity_poly.pdbx_strand_id
1 'polypeptide(L)' 'MRIVVRHDECGQWWWTAVSDDGKTSAVSVPHLSRTDCMRSLAELRVEGPTAPVIYENDASSGAWAIGA' A
#
# COMPACT_ATOMS: atom_id res chain seq x y z
N MET A 1 6.99 -11.19 4.02
CA MET A 1 6.56 -9.80 3.78
C MET A 1 5.59 -9.78 2.61
N ARG A 2 4.60 -8.89 2.62
CA ARG A 2 3.64 -8.68 1.53
C ARG A 2 3.39 -7.20 1.29
N ILE A 3 3.04 -6.85 0.06
CA ILE A 3 2.57 -5.51 -0.30
C ILE A 3 1.05 -5.54 -0.36
N VAL A 4 0.40 -4.56 0.27
CA VAL A 4 -1.04 -4.36 0.19
C VAL A 4 -1.31 -3.05 -0.55
N VAL A 5 -2.11 -3.10 -1.61
CA VAL A 5 -2.55 -1.92 -2.36
C VAL A 5 -3.99 -1.61 -1.98
N ARG A 6 -4.24 -0.36 -1.60
CA ARG A 6 -5.56 0.15 -1.19
C ARG A 6 -5.94 1.36 -2.03
N HIS A 7 -7.23 1.65 -2.04
CA HIS A 7 -7.76 2.90 -2.55
C HIS A 7 -8.94 3.37 -1.69
N ASP A 8 -9.18 4.67 -1.71
CA ASP A 8 -10.34 5.28 -1.06
C ASP A 8 -11.48 5.57 -2.07
N GLU A 9 -12.56 6.15 -1.55
CA GLU A 9 -13.72 6.60 -2.35
C GLU A 9 -13.40 7.85 -3.19
N CYS A 10 -12.35 8.60 -2.83
CA CYS A 10 -11.85 9.74 -3.59
C CYS A 10 -11.00 9.32 -4.80
N GLY A 11 -10.76 8.01 -4.98
CA GLY A 11 -9.95 7.46 -6.05
C GLY A 11 -8.45 7.62 -5.83
N GLN A 12 -8.01 7.92 -4.60
CA GLN A 12 -6.59 7.89 -4.24
C GLN A 12 -6.13 6.46 -3.99
N TRP A 13 -4.92 6.14 -4.43
CA TRP A 13 -4.33 4.80 -4.33
C TRP A 13 -3.02 4.86 -3.55
N TRP A 14 -2.79 3.91 -2.65
CA TRP A 14 -1.50 3.80 -1.95
C TRP A 14 -1.15 2.34 -1.70
N TRP A 15 0.13 2.08 -1.47
CA TRP A 15 0.61 0.76 -1.07
C TRP A 15 1.20 0.78 0.33
N THR A 16 1.15 -0.37 1.00
CA THR A 16 1.73 -0.61 2.32
C THR A 16 2.54 -1.89 2.29
N ALA A 17 3.81 -1.81 2.69
CA ALA A 17 4.63 -2.98 2.94
C ALA A 17 4.36 -3.50 4.34
N VAL A 18 3.94 -4.75 4.43
CA VAL A 18 3.58 -5.42 5.69
C VAL A 18 4.52 -6.60 5.89
N SER A 19 5.22 -6.62 7.03
CA SER A 19 6.08 -7.74 7.43
C SER A 19 5.26 -8.97 7.81
N ASP A 20 5.92 -10.12 7.97
CA ASP A 20 5.22 -11.39 8.26
C ASP A 20 4.56 -11.41 9.64
N ASP A 21 5.00 -10.55 10.55
CA ASP A 21 4.38 -10.30 11.86
C ASP A 21 3.15 -9.37 11.79
N GLY A 22 2.75 -8.96 10.58
CA GLY A 22 1.61 -8.08 10.35
C GLY A 22 1.88 -6.59 10.59
N LYS A 23 3.12 -6.20 10.92
CA LYS A 23 3.46 -4.79 11.11
C LYS A 23 3.65 -4.07 9.79
N THR A 24 3.25 -2.81 9.75
CA THR A 24 3.57 -1.93 8.63
C THR A 24 5.05 -1.54 8.69
N SER A 25 5.80 -1.92 7.66
CA SER A 25 7.21 -1.55 7.50
C SER A 25 7.38 -0.27 6.68
N ALA A 26 6.49 -0.01 5.72
CA ALA A 26 6.50 1.21 4.90
C ALA A 26 5.12 1.49 4.30
N VAL A 27 4.86 2.76 4.00
CA VAL A 27 3.65 3.23 3.30
C VAL A 27 4.05 4.23 2.22
N SER A 28 3.36 4.17 1.08
CA SER A 28 3.56 5.15 0.00
C SER A 28 2.83 6.45 0.27
N VAL A 29 3.19 7.48 -0.50
CA VAL A 29 2.30 8.63 -0.68
C VAL A 29 1.02 8.20 -1.43
N PRO A 30 -0.10 8.92 -1.27
CA PRO A 30 -1.28 8.70 -2.08
C PRO A 30 -1.03 9.12 -3.54
N HIS A 31 -1.51 8.30 -4.46
CA HIS A 31 -1.43 8.50 -5.90
C HIS A 31 -2.83 8.75 -6.46
N LEU A 32 -2.93 9.59 -7.50
CA LEU A 32 -4.21 9.93 -8.15
C LEU A 32 -4.76 8.81 -9.04
N SER A 33 -3.94 7.78 -9.32
CA SER A 33 -4.35 6.67 -10.16
C SER A 33 -3.73 5.36 -9.72
N ARG A 34 -4.45 4.26 -9.98
CA ARG A 34 -3.92 2.90 -9.80
C ARG A 34 -2.61 2.69 -10.56
N THR A 35 -2.52 3.24 -11.77
CA THR A 35 -1.33 3.10 -12.63
C THR A 35 -0.10 3.71 -11.99
N ASP A 36 -0.22 4.91 -11.42
CA ASP A 36 0.91 5.58 -10.76
C ASP A 36 1.32 4.84 -9.49
N CYS A 37 0.35 4.35 -8.70
CA CYS A 37 0.62 3.50 -7.56
C CYS A 37 1.38 2.22 -7.97
N MET A 38 0.95 1.57 -9.05
CA MET A 38 1.62 0.36 -9.55
C MET A 38 3.00 0.62 -10.14
N ARG A 39 3.24 1.80 -10.75
CA ARG A 39 4.57 2.21 -11.21
C ARG A 39 5.55 2.36 -10.04
N SER A 40 5.12 3.02 -8.96
CA SER A 40 5.96 3.14 -7.75
C SER A 40 6.29 1.77 -7.14
N LEU A 41 5.37 0.80 -7.21
CA LEU A 41 5.64 -0.58 -6.79
C LEU A 41 6.58 -1.33 -7.72
N ALA A 42 6.53 -1.05 -9.02
CA ALA A 42 7.47 -1.61 -9.97
C ALA A 42 8.89 -1.14 -9.68
N GLU A 43 9.07 0.15 -9.36
CA GLU A 43 10.36 0.71 -8.93
C GLU A 43 10.86 0.05 -7.63
N LEU A 44 9.99 -0.09 -6.63
CA LEU A 44 10.32 -0.77 -5.38
C LEU A 44 10.73 -2.25 -5.57
N ARG A 45 10.08 -2.95 -6.51
CA ARG A 45 10.41 -4.35 -6.86
C ARG A 45 11.72 -4.50 -7.62
N VAL A 46 12.20 -3.46 -8.29
CA VAL A 46 13.50 -3.48 -8.96
C VAL A 46 14.63 -3.40 -7.94
N GLU A 47 14.42 -2.69 -6.83
CA GLU A 47 15.43 -2.48 -5.79
C GLU A 47 15.34 -3.46 -4.62
N GLY A 48 14.22 -4.16 -4.45
CA GLY A 48 13.93 -5.00 -3.29
C GLY A 48 13.65 -6.49 -3.58
N PRO A 49 13.53 -7.32 -2.53
CA PRO A 49 13.16 -8.74 -2.69
C PRO A 49 11.73 -8.88 -3.25
N THR A 50 11.51 -9.91 -4.08
CA THR A 50 10.20 -10.20 -4.67
C THR A 50 9.15 -10.46 -3.58
N ALA A 51 8.26 -9.49 -3.35
CA ALA A 51 7.15 -9.60 -2.41
C ALA A 51 5.80 -9.77 -3.15
N PRO A 52 4.90 -10.66 -2.67
CA PRO A 52 3.55 -10.78 -3.20
C PRO A 52 2.76 -9.48 -3.01
N VAL A 53 1.94 -9.11 -4.01
CA VAL A 53 1.07 -7.92 -3.98
C VAL A 53 -0.38 -8.38 -3.83
N ILE A 54 -1.06 -7.84 -2.84
CA ILE A 54 -2.47 -8.09 -2.51
C ILE A 54 -3.23 -6.78 -2.70
N TYR A 55 -4.43 -6.84 -3.27
CA TYR A 55 -5.31 -5.68 -3.41
C TYR A 55 -6.44 -5.77 -2.38
N GLU A 56 -6.63 -4.71 -1.62
CA GLU A 56 -7.73 -4.56 -0.67
C GLU A 56 -8.57 -3.36 -1.07
N ASN A 57 -9.89 -3.54 -1.13
CA ASN A 57 -10.83 -2.45 -1.33
C ASN A 57 -11.09 -1.78 0.02
N ASP A 58 -10.38 -0.69 0.30
CA ASP A 58 -10.52 0.07 1.54
C ASP A 58 -11.65 1.08 1.40
N ALA A 59 -12.86 0.59 1.11
CA ALA A 59 -14.08 1.40 1.15
C ALA A 59 -14.50 1.77 2.58
N SER A 60 -13.71 1.40 3.58
CA SER A 60 -13.98 1.65 5.00
C SER A 60 -13.13 2.82 5.48
N SER A 61 -13.64 4.03 5.23
CA SER A 61 -13.21 5.31 5.79
C SER A 61 -12.26 5.22 7.02
N GLY A 62 -11.00 5.59 6.79
CA GLY A 62 -10.14 6.29 7.75
C GLY A 62 -10.15 5.82 9.21
N ALA A 63 -9.57 4.67 9.52
CA ALA A 63 -9.15 4.35 10.89
C ALA A 63 -7.67 4.68 11.07
N TRP A 64 -7.34 5.98 11.23
CA TRP A 64 -6.03 6.37 11.77
C TRP A 64 -6.01 6.01 13.26
N ALA A 65 -5.48 4.84 13.60
CA ALA A 65 -5.20 4.48 14.99
C ALA A 65 -3.98 5.29 15.47
N ILE A 66 -4.23 6.42 16.11
CA ILE A 66 -3.23 7.12 16.94
C ILE A 66 -3.06 6.29 18.21
N GLY A 67 -1.96 5.54 18.31
CA GLY A 67 -1.59 4.85 19.54
C GLY A 67 -1.17 5.87 20.60
N ALA A 68 -1.88 5.88 21.74
CA ALA A 68 -1.52 6.61 22.96
C ALA A 68 -0.51 5.82 23.80
#